data_AF-Q2K714-F1
#
_entry.id   AF-Q2K714-F1
#
_cell.length_a   1.000
_cell.length_b   1.000
_cell.length_c   1.000
_cell.angle_alpha   90.00
_cell.angle_beta   90.00
_cell.angle_gamma   90.00
#
_symmetry.space_group_name_H-M   'P 1'
#
loop_
_entity.id
_entity.type
_entity.pdbx_description
1 polymer ?
#
loop_
_entity_poly.entity_id
_entity_poly.type
_entity_poly.pdbx_seq_one_letter_code
_entity_poly.pdbx_strand_id
1 'polypeptide(L)'
;MEVSGTALSAIAEDPAYAAAELKCGAKLSLVLRRQTGRNGALPVWIVVDQVTISKPSPRHELLQPAYCSSSRFPDVAVFALGRMVEQPDGSYRSEDVVKAWRFDIKRERLAAIPADGVICALDGGD
;
A
#
# COMPACT_ATOMS: atom_id res chain seq x y z
N MET A 1 14.33 6.75 5.34
CA MET A 1 13.66 7.96 4.81
C MET A 1 12.30 7.55 4.28
N GLU A 2 11.25 8.33 4.54
CA GLU A 2 9.92 8.11 3.95
C GLU A 2 9.94 8.46 2.46
N VAL A 3 9.30 7.64 1.65
CA VAL A 3 9.31 7.76 0.19
C VAL A 3 7.93 8.11 -0.34
N SER A 4 6.88 7.56 0.29
CA SER A 4 5.50 7.82 -0.06
C SER A 4 4.60 7.54 1.14
N GLY A 5 3.51 8.30 1.27
CA GLY A 5 2.50 8.14 2.30
C GLY A 5 1.11 8.19 1.68
N THR A 6 0.24 7.26 2.07
CA THR A 6 -1.14 7.17 1.60
C THR A 6 -2.08 7.18 2.80
N ALA A 7 -2.98 8.15 2.86
CA ALA A 7 -4.10 8.10 3.79
C ALA A 7 -5.02 6.94 3.40
N LEU A 8 -5.41 6.12 4.38
CA LEU A 8 -6.34 5.01 4.16
C LEU A 8 -7.77 5.52 4.32
N SER A 9 -8.15 6.48 3.46
CA SER A 9 -9.40 7.25 3.54
C SER A 9 -10.67 6.44 3.24
N ALA A 10 -10.53 5.18 2.83
CA ALA A 10 -11.65 4.28 2.51
C ALA A 10 -12.53 3.94 3.73
N ILE A 11 -12.12 4.35 4.93
CA ILE A 11 -12.79 4.13 6.20
C ILE A 11 -13.04 5.49 6.85
N ALA A 12 -14.30 5.92 6.85
CA ALA A 12 -14.80 7.03 7.66
C ALA A 12 -14.90 6.60 9.14
N GLU A 13 -13.85 5.97 9.67
CA GLU A 13 -13.76 5.50 11.04
C GLU A 13 -12.71 6.35 11.77
N ASP A 14 -13.13 7.00 12.86
CA ASP A 14 -12.21 7.56 13.86
C ASP A 14 -11.72 6.37 14.72
N PRO A 15 -10.41 6.09 14.80
CA PRO A 15 -9.27 6.91 14.38
C PRO A 15 -8.88 6.78 12.90
N ALA A 16 -8.36 7.87 12.32
CA ALA A 16 -7.78 7.86 10.98
C ALA A 16 -6.53 6.97 10.89
N TYR A 17 -6.37 6.29 9.75
CA TYR A 17 -5.22 5.45 9.45
C TYR A 17 -4.48 5.90 8.19
N ALA A 18 -3.17 5.65 8.17
CA ALA A 18 -2.31 5.91 7.04
C ALA A 18 -1.31 4.77 6.87
N ALA A 19 -0.79 4.62 5.66
CA ALA A 19 0.34 3.75 5.38
C ALA A 19 1.50 4.57 4.81
N ALA A 20 2.72 4.17 5.12
CA ALA A 20 3.92 4.81 4.59
C ALA A 20 4.90 3.76 4.06
N GLU A 21 5.51 4.07 2.91
CA GLU A 21 6.68 3.39 2.41
C GLU A 21 7.94 4.03 3.00
N LEU A 22 8.72 3.24 3.72
CA LEU A 22 10.06 3.62 4.17
C LEU A 22 11.10 2.82 3.40
N LYS A 23 12.12 3.50 2.85
CA LYS A 23 13.33 2.84 2.35
C LYS A 23 14.40 2.80 3.44
N CYS A 24 14.95 1.60 3.66
CA CYS A 24 16.08 1.33 4.55
C CYS A 24 17.10 0.49 3.79
N GLY A 25 18.09 1.14 3.18
CA GLY A 25 19.05 0.49 2.27
C GLY A 25 18.33 -0.17 1.09
N ALA A 26 18.62 -1.45 0.83
CA ALA A 26 17.99 -2.24 -0.23
C ALA A 26 16.60 -2.80 0.15
N LYS A 27 16.14 -2.58 1.39
CA LYS A 27 14.86 -3.09 1.89
C LYS A 27 13.81 -1.99 1.89
N LEU A 28 12.58 -2.39 1.58
CA LEU A 28 11.39 -1.56 1.67
C LEU A 28 10.63 -1.95 2.93
N SER A 29 10.04 -1.00 3.62
CA SER A 29 9.13 -1.27 4.74
C SER A 29 7.80 -0.59 4.49
N LEU A 30 6.72 -1.34 4.61
CA LEU A 30 5.37 -0.81 4.63
C LEU A 30 4.96 -0.68 6.09
N VAL A 31 4.66 0.55 6.50
CA VAL A 31 4.33 0.91 7.88
C VAL A 31 2.88 1.33 7.94
N LEU A 32 2.11 0.73 8.84
CA LEU A 32 0.78 1.21 9.19
C LEU A 32 0.85 2.16 10.36
N ARG A 33 0.09 3.25 10.24
CA ARG A 33 0.01 4.29 11.24
C ARG A 33 -1.43 4.57 11.61
N ARG A 34 -1.65 4.85 12.88
CA ARG A 34 -2.93 5.31 13.42
C ARG A 34 -2.74 6.71 13.99
N GLN A 35 -3.67 7.60 13.70
CA GLN A 35 -3.67 8.93 14.30
C GLN A 35 -4.12 8.82 15.75
N THR A 36 -3.31 9.30 16.70
CA THR A 36 -3.63 9.29 18.13
C THR A 36 -3.99 10.66 18.68
N GLY A 37 -3.85 11.70 17.86
CA GLY A 37 -4.17 13.06 18.25
C GLY A 37 -3.68 14.07 17.23
N ARG A 38 -3.60 15.32 17.67
CA ARG A 38 -3.04 16.43 16.89
C ARG A 38 -2.16 17.28 17.78
N ASN A 39 -1.08 17.80 17.22
CA ASN A 39 -0.25 18.85 17.81
C ASN A 39 -0.47 20.13 16.98
N GLY A 40 -1.40 20.98 17.43
CA GLY A 40 -1.93 22.08 16.60
C GLY A 40 -2.64 21.53 15.36
N ALA A 41 -2.22 21.96 14.16
CA ALA A 41 -2.75 21.46 12.90
C ALA A 41 -2.13 20.13 12.44
N LEU A 42 -1.06 19.66 13.08
CA LEU A 42 -0.33 18.48 12.64
C LEU A 42 -0.91 17.21 13.27
N PRO A 43 -1.30 16.18 12.48
CA PRO A 43 -1.70 14.90 13.02
C PRO A 43 -0.52 14.19 13.71
N VAL A 44 -0.77 13.65 14.90
CA VAL A 44 0.18 12.80 15.61
C VAL A 44 -0.13 11.34 15.28
N TRP A 45 0.87 10.64 14.76
CA TRP A 45 0.77 9.26 14.32
C TRP A 45 1.61 8.34 15.18
N ILE A 46 1.08 7.16 15.49
CA ILE A 46 1.88 6.04 16.02
C ILE A 46 1.98 4.95 14.96
N VAL A 47 3.08 4.20 14.97
CA VAL A 47 3.19 2.97 14.19
C VAL A 47 2.42 1.86 14.91
N VAL A 48 1.46 1.24 14.22
CA VAL A 48 0.67 0.12 14.77
C VAL A 48 1.12 -1.22 14.22
N ASP A 49 1.65 -1.24 12.99
CA ASP A 49 2.25 -2.44 12.39
C ASP A 49 3.28 -2.07 11.33
N GLN A 50 4.19 -3.00 11.02
CA GLN A 50 5.20 -2.82 9.99
C GLN A 50 5.59 -4.17 9.38
N VAL A 51 5.67 -4.22 8.05
CA VAL A 51 6.26 -5.36 7.34
C VAL A 51 7.51 -4.92 6.58
N THR A 52 8.58 -5.70 6.73
CA THR A 52 9.79 -5.54 5.93
C THR A 52 9.66 -6.37 4.66
N ILE A 53 9.89 -5.74 3.52
CA ILE A 53 9.72 -6.30 2.19
C ILE A 53 11.07 -6.35 1.50
N SER A 54 11.49 -7.57 1.16
CA SER A 54 12.60 -7.83 0.24
C SER A 54 12.07 -7.87 -1.19
N LYS A 55 12.58 -6.98 -2.05
CA LYS A 55 12.25 -6.95 -3.47
C LYS A 55 12.95 -8.11 -4.19
N PRO A 56 12.25 -8.90 -5.02
CA PRO A 56 12.89 -9.92 -5.85
C PRO A 56 13.86 -9.34 -6.87
N SER A 57 13.59 -8.12 -7.36
CA SER A 57 14.46 -7.38 -8.28
C SER A 57 14.29 -5.87 -8.09
N PRO A 58 15.23 -5.04 -8.59
CA PRO A 58 15.12 -3.58 -8.51
C PRO A 58 13.86 -3.01 -9.19
N ARG A 59 13.30 -3.74 -10.17
CA ARG A 59 12.09 -3.34 -10.90
C ARG A 59 10.79 -3.58 -10.13
N HIS A 60 10.84 -4.31 -9.02
CA HIS A 60 9.66 -4.49 -8.16
C HIS A 60 9.46 -3.26 -7.29
N GLU A 61 8.21 -2.79 -7.21
CA GLU A 61 7.83 -1.60 -6.46
C GLU A 61 6.59 -1.89 -5.62
N LEU A 62 6.45 -1.10 -4.55
CA LEU A 62 5.25 -1.17 -3.71
C LEU A 62 4.15 -0.36 -4.40
N LEU A 63 3.14 -1.06 -4.88
CA LEU A 63 1.98 -0.50 -5.53
C LEU A 63 0.96 -0.09 -4.47
N GLN A 64 0.48 1.16 -4.58
CA GLN A 64 -0.38 1.79 -3.58
C GLN A 64 -1.85 1.38 -3.75
N PRO A 65 -2.67 1.46 -2.68
CA PRO A 65 -4.08 1.08 -2.71
C PRO A 65 -4.93 1.83 -3.73
N ALA A 66 -4.55 3.06 -4.09
CA ALA A 66 -5.26 3.84 -5.10
C ALA A 66 -5.30 3.14 -6.47
N TYR A 67 -4.35 2.24 -6.74
CA TYR A 67 -4.17 1.59 -8.04
C TYR A 67 -4.41 0.09 -7.98
N CYS A 68 -4.67 -0.47 -6.80
CA CYS A 68 -4.72 -1.91 -6.57
C CYS A 68 -6.07 -2.34 -6.02
N SER A 69 -6.62 -3.41 -6.58
CA SER A 69 -7.85 -4.04 -6.13
C SER A 69 -7.66 -5.54 -5.94
N SER A 70 -8.48 -6.15 -5.08
CA SER A 70 -8.52 -7.60 -4.91
C SER A 70 -9.93 -8.12 -5.16
N SER A 71 -10.08 -9.13 -6.02
CA SER A 71 -11.38 -9.78 -6.26
C SER A 71 -11.92 -10.49 -5.00
N ARG A 72 -11.05 -10.87 -4.07
CA ARG A 72 -11.42 -11.53 -2.81
C ARG A 72 -11.75 -10.54 -1.69
N PHE A 73 -11.22 -9.32 -1.79
CA PHE A 73 -11.41 -8.25 -0.82
C PHE A 73 -11.68 -6.93 -1.56
N PRO A 74 -12.85 -6.76 -2.20
CA PRO A 74 -13.12 -5.63 -3.08
C PRO A 74 -13.16 -4.28 -2.33
N ASP A 75 -13.53 -4.29 -1.06
CA ASP A 75 -13.79 -3.06 -0.28
C ASP A 75 -12.63 -2.68 0.67
N VAL A 76 -11.44 -3.27 0.50
CA VAL A 76 -10.30 -3.00 1.39
C VAL A 76 -9.15 -2.38 0.62
N ALA A 77 -8.40 -1.51 1.29
CA ALA A 77 -7.15 -0.99 0.77
C ALA A 77 -6.13 -2.13 0.63
N VAL A 78 -5.62 -2.34 -0.60
CA VAL A 78 -4.65 -3.39 -0.93
C VAL A 78 -3.33 -2.78 -1.36
N PHE A 79 -2.24 -3.21 -0.74
CA PHE A 79 -0.88 -2.97 -1.20
C PHE A 79 -0.38 -4.18 -1.95
N ALA A 80 0.37 -3.99 -3.02
CA ALA A 80 0.99 -5.07 -3.76
C ALA A 80 2.48 -4.83 -3.99
N LEU A 81 3.25 -5.89 -4.16
CA LEU A 81 4.61 -5.84 -4.66
C LEU A 81 4.60 -6.46 -6.05
N GLY A 82 4.86 -5.65 -7.06
CA GLY A 82 4.88 -6.07 -8.45
C GLY A 82 5.69 -5.12 -9.32
N ARG A 83 5.60 -5.29 -10.63
CA ARG A 83 6.28 -4.44 -11.61
C ARG A 83 5.24 -3.67 -12.41
N MET A 84 5.29 -2.34 -12.41
CA MET A 84 4.48 -1.56 -13.35
C MET A 84 5.08 -1.63 -14.75
N VAL A 85 4.23 -1.90 -15.73
CA VAL A 85 4.60 -2.02 -17.14
C VAL A 85 3.61 -1.20 -17.97
N GLU A 86 4.16 -0.28 -18.77
CA GLU A 86 3.41 0.48 -19.76
C GLU A 86 2.86 -0.47 -20.83
N GLN A 87 1.59 -0.32 -21.14
CA GLN A 87 0.85 -1.07 -22.13
C GLN A 87 0.89 -0.34 -23.48
N PRO A 88 0.62 -1.03 -24.61
CA PRO A 88 0.61 -0.40 -25.93
C PRO A 88 -0.36 0.78 -26.08
N ASP A 89 -1.39 0.84 -25.24
CA ASP A 89 -2.38 1.93 -25.20
C ASP A 89 -1.98 3.10 -24.27
N GLY A 90 -0.78 3.07 -23.71
CA GLY A 90 -0.26 4.09 -22.78
C GLY A 90 -0.73 3.94 -21.34
N SER A 91 -1.62 2.98 -21.04
CA SER A 91 -1.96 2.65 -19.65
C SER A 91 -0.80 1.91 -18.97
N TYR A 92 -0.79 1.86 -17.64
CA TYR A 92 0.16 1.03 -16.90
C TYR A 92 -0.57 -0.08 -16.17
N ARG A 93 -0.05 -1.30 -16.25
CA ARG A 93 -0.55 -2.45 -15.53
C ARG A 93 0.57 -3.12 -14.75
N SER A 94 0.24 -3.65 -13.57
CA SER A 94 1.17 -4.47 -12.83
C SER A 94 1.30 -5.85 -13.45
N GLU A 95 2.52 -6.25 -13.72
CA GLU A 95 2.93 -7.62 -13.97
C GLU A 95 3.68 -8.17 -12.75
N ASP A 96 3.85 -9.49 -12.68
CA ASP A 96 4.62 -10.18 -11.64
C ASP A 96 4.25 -9.74 -10.20
N VAL A 97 2.94 -9.67 -9.90
CA VAL A 97 2.50 -9.42 -8.52
C VAL A 97 2.85 -10.63 -7.67
N VAL A 98 3.88 -10.49 -6.83
CA VAL A 98 4.45 -11.62 -6.05
C VAL A 98 3.97 -11.65 -4.60
N LYS A 99 3.53 -10.51 -4.06
CA LYS A 99 3.02 -10.38 -2.69
C LYS A 99 1.97 -9.29 -2.63
N ALA A 100 1.01 -9.45 -1.73
CA ALA A 100 0.03 -8.43 -1.44
C ALA A 100 -0.36 -8.43 0.03
N TRP A 101 -0.80 -7.28 0.51
CA TRP A 101 -1.28 -7.06 1.87
C TRP A 101 -2.55 -6.25 1.84
N ARG A 102 -3.47 -6.54 2.75
CA ARG A 102 -4.59 -5.66 3.07
C ARG A 102 -4.40 -5.05 4.44
N PHE A 103 -5.03 -3.90 4.66
CA PHE A 103 -5.20 -3.40 6.01
C PHE A 103 -6.35 -4.14 6.73
N ASP A 104 -6.05 -4.86 7.80
CA ASP A 104 -7.05 -5.43 8.72
C ASP A 104 -7.26 -4.46 9.88
N ILE A 105 -8.21 -3.53 9.70
CA ILE A 105 -8.48 -2.46 10.68
C ILE A 105 -8.85 -3.01 12.06
N LYS A 106 -9.62 -4.11 12.12
CA LYS A 106 -10.07 -4.72 13.38
C LYS A 106 -8.90 -5.24 14.22
N ARG A 107 -7.78 -5.56 13.59
CA ARG A 107 -6.56 -6.06 14.22
C ARG A 107 -5.38 -5.09 14.12
N GLU A 108 -5.62 -3.90 13.56
CA GLU A 108 -4.62 -2.86 13.32
C GLU A 108 -3.34 -3.38 12.65
N ARG A 109 -3.47 -4.24 11.64
CA ARG A 109 -2.31 -4.95 11.04
C ARG A 109 -2.34 -5.04 9.52
N LEU A 110 -1.16 -5.25 8.94
CA LEU A 110 -0.97 -5.67 7.55
C LEU A 110 -1.15 -7.19 7.48
N ALA A 111 -2.27 -7.61 6.91
CA ALA A 111 -2.53 -9.01 6.67
C ALA A 111 -2.08 -9.37 5.25
N ALA A 112 -1.14 -10.31 5.12
CA ALA A 112 -0.79 -10.87 3.83
C ALA A 112 -2.02 -11.53 3.19
N ILE A 113 -2.21 -11.32 1.89
CA ILE A 113 -3.27 -11.93 1.10
C ILE A 113 -2.67 -12.66 -0.11
N PRO A 114 -3.39 -13.62 -0.69
CA PRO A 114 -2.97 -14.26 -1.93
C PRO A 114 -2.83 -13.21 -3.05
N ALA A 115 -1.71 -13.28 -3.79
CA ALA A 115 -1.46 -12.39 -4.92
C ALA A 115 -2.34 -12.73 -6.13
N ASP A 116 -2.78 -13.99 -6.24
CA ASP A 116 -3.69 -14.43 -7.28
C ASP A 116 -5.09 -13.82 -7.06
N GLY A 117 -5.44 -12.88 -7.94
CA GLY A 117 -6.65 -12.08 -7.83
C GLY A 117 -6.43 -10.65 -7.34
N VAL A 118 -5.17 -10.22 -7.18
CA VAL A 118 -4.82 -8.80 -7.05
C VAL A 118 -4.47 -8.24 -8.42
N ILE A 119 -5.13 -7.15 -8.79
CA ILE A 119 -4.88 -6.42 -10.04
C ILE A 119 -4.50 -5.00 -9.64
N CYS A 120 -3.36 -4.53 -10.13
CA CYS A 120 -3.01 -3.12 -10.05
C CYS A 120 -2.89 -2.51 -11.45
N ALA A 121 -3.51 -1.35 -11.65
CA ALA A 121 -3.51 -0.62 -12.90
C ALA A 121 -3.61 0.88 -12.66
N LEU A 122 -3.04 1.63 -13.58
CA LEU A 122 -3.06 3.08 -13.67
C LEU A 122 -3.53 3.39 -15.08
N ASP A 123 -4.67 4.05 -15.21
CA ASP A 123 -5.10 4.56 -16.51
C ASP A 123 -4.09 5.60 -17.01
N GLY A 124 -3.77 5.55 -18.30
CA GLY A 124 -2.72 6.36 -18.92
C GLY A 124 -3.08 7.85 -19.15
N GLY A 125 -4.10 8.39 -18.49
CA GLY A 125 -4.50 9.80 -18.62
C GLY A 125 -4.99 10.35 -17.28
N ASP A 126 -4.63 11.58 -16.87
CA ASP A 126 -4.31 12.80 -17.64
C ASP A 126 -2.97 13.42 -17.18
#